data_AF-A0A8S0WA42-F1
#
_entry.id   AF-A0A8S0WA42-F1
#
_cell.length_a   1.000
_cell.length_b   1.000
_cell.length_c   1.000
_cell.angle_alpha   90.00
_cell.angle_beta   90.00
_cell.angle_gamma   90.00
#
_symmetry.space_group_name_H-M   'P 1'
#
loop_
_entity.id
_entity.type
_entity.pdbx_description
1 polymer ?
#
loop_
_entity_poly.entity_id
_entity_poly.type
_entity_poly.pdbx_seq_one_letter_code
_entity_poly.pdbx_strand_id
1 'polypeptide(L)'
;MSRLEDRGLASIGPVESPCCKTNITEPARNYNTSRGSLVSSFLLSQSSHPLEDEVGKIVPEDANYAGFNLLLFAPSPSLEVDRSDASSMPIHYDALLVTNHGGGGTLTSRPFLPNERVCGGISNGVDGAGADPWPKVQHATQDFGDAVRGLPAGASEAELTEHLFNLLAWHPPQAIVHRSELRNTVHVLPVPIILDGPASTHPTPSYYGTRLSTVLLVRKDGEAVFIERDIWQLEKDEDGKERPVRSDPPTERRFRFKLQLDGSVT
;
A
#
# COMPACT_ATOMS: atom_id res chain seq x y z
N MET A 1 19.65 -32.89 -10.01
CA MET A 1 18.48 -33.71 -10.41
C MET A 1 17.27 -33.09 -9.71
N SER A 2 16.15 -32.95 -10.44
CA SER A 2 14.91 -32.19 -10.18
C SER A 2 14.94 -30.67 -10.41
N ARG A 3 14.67 -30.35 -11.67
CA ARG A 3 13.99 -29.17 -12.22
C ARG A 3 13.03 -28.48 -11.24
N LEU A 4 13.14 -27.15 -11.15
CA LEU A 4 12.01 -26.27 -10.92
C LEU A 4 11.59 -25.72 -12.29
N GLU A 5 10.65 -26.45 -12.88
CA GLU A 5 9.87 -26.04 -14.04
C GLU A 5 9.08 -24.77 -13.70
N ASP A 6 9.24 -23.76 -14.55
CA ASP A 6 8.14 -23.14 -15.29
C ASP A 6 6.81 -23.06 -14.52
N ARG A 7 6.72 -22.12 -13.58
CA ARG A 7 5.43 -21.63 -13.09
C ARG A 7 5.06 -20.42 -13.92
N GLY A 8 4.15 -20.69 -14.85
CA GLY A 8 3.70 -19.77 -15.87
C GLY A 8 3.37 -18.37 -15.35
N LEU A 9 3.70 -17.39 -16.18
CA LEU A 9 3.05 -16.10 -16.20
C LEU A 9 1.55 -16.34 -16.19
N ALA A 10 0.92 -16.15 -15.03
CA ALA A 10 -0.51 -15.98 -14.97
C ALA A 10 -0.82 -14.73 -15.80
N SER A 11 -1.53 -14.94 -16.91
CA SER A 11 -2.17 -13.86 -17.66
C SER A 11 -3.09 -13.12 -16.69
N ILE A 12 -2.65 -11.96 -16.22
CA ILE A 12 -3.48 -11.04 -15.44
C ILE A 12 -4.43 -10.39 -16.46
N GLY A 13 -5.73 -10.55 -16.25
CA GLY A 13 -6.77 -10.05 -17.15
C GLY A 13 -6.79 -8.51 -17.21
N PRO A 14 -7.50 -7.93 -18.19
CA PRO A 14 -7.54 -6.49 -18.38
C PRO A 14 -8.47 -5.87 -17.34
N VAL A 15 -7.88 -5.15 -16.37
CA VAL A 15 -8.32 -3.93 -15.66
C VAL A 15 -7.31 -3.77 -14.50
N GLU A 16 -6.21 -3.06 -14.73
CA GLU A 16 -5.18 -2.84 -13.71
C GLU A 16 -5.58 -1.66 -12.80
N SER A 17 -6.52 -1.90 -11.88
CA SER A 17 -6.91 -0.92 -10.86
C SER A 17 -5.95 -0.96 -9.66
N PRO A 18 -5.19 0.10 -9.34
CA PRO A 18 -4.32 0.09 -8.16
C PRO A 18 -5.13 -0.01 -6.86
N CYS A 19 -4.60 -0.74 -5.88
CA CYS A 19 -5.15 -0.74 -4.52
C CYS A 19 -4.05 -0.84 -3.45
N CYS A 20 -4.25 -0.15 -2.33
CA CYS A 20 -3.30 -0.13 -1.21
C CYS A 20 -4.05 -0.33 0.10
N LYS A 21 -3.53 -1.18 1.00
CA LYS A 21 -4.18 -1.50 2.28
C LYS A 21 -3.27 -1.20 3.47
N THR A 22 -3.85 -0.61 4.52
CA THR A 22 -3.25 -0.56 5.85
C THR A 22 -4.12 -1.35 6.84
N ASN A 23 -3.49 -1.97 7.83
CA ASN A 23 -4.20 -2.73 8.86
C ASN A 23 -4.35 -1.85 10.11
N ILE A 24 -5.57 -1.71 10.64
CA ILE A 24 -5.80 -0.96 11.86
C ILE A 24 -5.16 -1.70 13.04
N THR A 25 -4.57 -0.95 13.97
CA THR A 25 -3.92 -1.54 15.15
C THR A 25 -4.95 -1.90 16.21
N GLU A 26 -5.18 -3.20 16.40
CA GLU A 26 -6.17 -3.72 17.34
C GLU A 26 -5.68 -5.01 18.04
N PRO A 27 -6.29 -5.41 19.17
CA PRO A 27 -6.01 -6.70 19.81
C PRO A 27 -6.31 -7.87 18.88
N ALA A 28 -5.56 -8.96 19.03
CA ALA A 28 -5.77 -10.17 18.23
C ALA A 28 -7.18 -10.75 18.45
N ARG A 29 -7.88 -10.99 17.35
CA ARG A 29 -9.21 -11.60 17.29
C ARG A 29 -9.30 -12.51 16.08
N ASN A 30 -10.20 -13.50 16.15
CA ASN A 30 -10.50 -14.38 15.02
C ASN A 30 -11.59 -13.76 14.16
N TYR A 31 -11.38 -13.77 12.85
CA TYR A 31 -12.27 -13.22 11.85
C TYR A 31 -12.58 -14.30 10.81
N ASN A 32 -13.81 -14.34 10.30
CA ASN A 32 -14.25 -15.36 9.34
C ASN A 32 -13.83 -15.03 7.89
N THR A 33 -13.35 -13.81 7.64
CA THR A 33 -13.01 -13.31 6.30
C THR A 33 -11.60 -12.73 6.23
N SER A 34 -10.97 -12.90 5.06
CA SER A 34 -9.63 -12.38 4.79
C SER A 34 -9.71 -11.04 4.06
N ARG A 35 -9.00 -10.03 4.55
CA ARG A 35 -8.80 -8.75 3.84
C ARG A 35 -8.17 -8.94 2.44
N GLY A 36 -7.44 -10.04 2.23
CA GLY A 36 -6.88 -10.37 0.92
C GLY A 36 -7.94 -10.82 -0.09
N SER A 37 -9.03 -11.45 0.38
CA SER A 37 -10.15 -11.82 -0.48
C SER A 37 -10.85 -10.58 -1.03
N LEU A 38 -11.08 -9.55 -0.20
CA LEU A 38 -11.67 -8.27 -0.62
C LEU A 38 -10.84 -7.59 -1.72
N VAL A 39 -9.52 -7.49 -1.50
CA VAL A 39 -8.59 -6.95 -2.51
C VAL A 39 -8.63 -7.76 -3.80
N SER A 40 -8.58 -9.09 -3.70
CA SER A 40 -8.64 -9.96 -4.87
C SER A 40 -9.95 -9.81 -5.63
N SER A 41 -11.09 -9.74 -4.93
CA SER A 41 -12.41 -9.56 -5.54
C SER A 41 -12.52 -8.23 -6.28
N PHE A 42 -11.96 -7.16 -5.71
CA PHE A 42 -11.89 -5.87 -6.39
C PHE A 42 -11.03 -5.93 -7.66
N LEU A 43 -9.80 -6.46 -7.56
CA LEU A 43 -8.87 -6.53 -8.69
C LEU A 43 -9.35 -7.45 -9.82
N LEU A 44 -10.20 -8.43 -9.50
CA LEU A 44 -10.80 -9.35 -10.48
C LEU A 44 -12.18 -8.87 -10.96
N SER A 45 -12.73 -7.80 -10.39
CA SER A 45 -14.03 -7.27 -10.83
C SER A 45 -13.89 -6.61 -12.20
N GLN A 46 -14.70 -7.05 -13.14
CA GLN A 46 -14.88 -6.40 -14.43
C GLN A 46 -16.20 -5.64 -14.38
N SER A 47 -16.16 -4.43 -13.86
CA SER A 47 -17.34 -3.61 -13.75
C SER A 47 -17.20 -2.30 -14.51
N SER A 48 -18.25 -2.00 -15.25
CA SER A 48 -18.48 -0.69 -15.88
C SER A 48 -19.21 0.29 -14.95
N HIS A 49 -19.51 -0.12 -13.71
CA HIS A 49 -20.21 0.72 -12.74
C HIS A 49 -19.25 1.66 -12.00
N PRO A 50 -19.76 2.77 -11.44
CA PRO A 50 -19.00 3.61 -10.53
C PRO A 50 -18.35 2.79 -9.41
N LEU A 51 -17.14 3.18 -9.03
CA LEU A 51 -16.32 2.50 -8.02
C LEU A 51 -17.07 2.29 -6.69
N GLU A 52 -18.02 3.15 -6.36
CA GLU A 52 -18.84 3.08 -5.14
C GLU A 52 -19.79 1.88 -5.14
N ASP A 53 -20.41 1.59 -6.28
CA ASP A 53 -21.35 0.47 -6.45
C ASP A 53 -20.63 -0.89 -6.35
N GLU A 54 -19.35 -0.93 -6.71
CA GLU A 54 -18.53 -2.14 -6.67
C GLU A 54 -18.23 -2.59 -5.24
N VAL A 55 -17.98 -1.66 -4.33
CA VAL A 55 -17.73 -1.99 -2.92
C VAL A 55 -18.91 -2.72 -2.30
N GLY A 56 -20.14 -2.33 -2.64
CA GLY A 56 -21.36 -3.00 -2.18
C GLY A 56 -21.53 -4.42 -2.72
N LYS A 57 -20.98 -4.73 -3.90
CA LYS A 57 -21.12 -6.05 -4.56
C LYS A 57 -20.08 -7.06 -4.10
N ILE A 58 -18.85 -6.60 -3.84
CA ILE A 58 -17.72 -7.49 -3.51
C ILE A 58 -17.69 -7.90 -2.04
N VAL A 59 -18.55 -7.32 -1.21
CA VAL A 59 -18.61 -7.56 0.24
C VAL A 59 -19.72 -8.57 0.54
N PRO A 60 -19.39 -9.76 1.10
CA PRO A 60 -20.39 -10.70 1.58
C PRO A 60 -21.25 -10.09 2.71
N GLU A 61 -22.53 -10.40 2.75
CA GLU A 61 -23.47 -9.88 3.77
C GLU A 61 -23.07 -10.26 5.21
N ASP A 62 -22.40 -11.39 5.40
CA ASP A 62 -21.94 -11.92 6.70
C ASP A 62 -20.43 -11.67 6.96
N ALA A 63 -19.82 -10.79 6.18
CA ALA A 63 -18.39 -10.55 6.24
C ALA A 63 -17.98 -9.84 7.54
N ASN A 64 -17.10 -10.48 8.30
CA ASN A 64 -16.52 -9.93 9.52
C ASN A 64 -15.00 -9.85 9.39
N TYR A 65 -14.50 -8.65 9.03
CA TYR A 65 -13.08 -8.40 8.78
C TYR A 65 -12.34 -7.85 10.01
N ALA A 66 -11.06 -8.17 10.12
CA ALA A 66 -10.12 -7.41 10.95
C ALA A 66 -10.05 -5.95 10.50
N GLY A 67 -9.73 -5.02 11.40
CA GLY A 67 -9.66 -3.59 11.09
C GLY A 67 -8.71 -3.25 9.92
N PHE A 68 -9.16 -2.42 8.97
CA PHE A 68 -8.34 -1.94 7.84
C PHE A 68 -8.79 -0.59 7.27
N ASN A 69 -7.89 0.05 6.54
CA ASN A 69 -8.21 1.08 5.55
C ASN A 69 -7.67 0.64 4.18
N LEU A 70 -8.50 0.75 3.15
CA LEU A 70 -8.21 0.29 1.79
C LEU A 70 -8.44 1.44 0.81
N LEU A 71 -7.41 1.78 0.05
CA LEU A 71 -7.46 2.74 -1.04
C LEU A 71 -7.75 1.98 -2.32
N LEU A 72 -8.78 2.38 -3.04
CA LEU A 72 -9.15 1.85 -4.34
C LEU A 72 -9.02 2.94 -5.39
N PHE A 73 -8.38 2.63 -6.50
CA PHE A 73 -8.28 3.51 -7.67
C PHE A 73 -8.84 2.78 -8.88
N ALA A 74 -9.84 3.37 -9.53
CA ALA A 74 -10.38 2.87 -10.79
C ALA A 74 -10.12 3.90 -11.90
N PRO A 75 -9.59 3.48 -13.07
CA PRO A 75 -9.43 4.40 -14.17
C PRO A 75 -10.80 4.87 -14.66
N SER A 76 -10.93 6.18 -14.86
CA SER A 76 -12.16 6.83 -15.31
C SER A 76 -11.95 7.33 -16.75
N PRO A 77 -12.86 7.02 -17.69
CA PRO A 77 -12.76 7.50 -19.06
C PRO A 77 -12.85 9.03 -19.09
N SER A 78 -11.90 9.67 -19.77
CA SER A 78 -11.96 11.13 -20.00
C SER A 78 -13.23 11.47 -20.78
N LEU A 79 -14.06 12.36 -20.22
CA LEU A 79 -15.28 12.88 -20.85
C LEU A 79 -14.98 14.00 -21.87
N GLU A 80 -13.71 14.39 -22.06
CA GLU A 80 -13.35 15.46 -22.98
C GLU A 80 -13.35 14.94 -24.43
N VAL A 81 -14.47 15.22 -25.11
CA VAL A 81 -14.68 14.97 -26.53
C VAL A 81 -13.96 16.06 -27.33
N ASP A 82 -12.75 15.78 -27.80
CA ASP A 82 -12.29 16.30 -29.08
C ASP A 82 -11.36 15.27 -29.75
N ARG A 83 -11.90 14.61 -30.78
CA ARG A 83 -11.39 13.38 -31.42
C ARG A 83 -10.23 13.62 -32.38
N SER A 84 -9.22 14.42 -32.03
CA SER A 84 -8.07 14.64 -32.91
C SER A 84 -6.85 13.76 -32.59
N ASP A 85 -6.71 13.23 -31.37
CA ASP A 85 -5.62 12.29 -31.05
C ASP A 85 -5.98 11.31 -29.92
N ALA A 86 -6.63 10.20 -30.25
CA ALA A 86 -7.00 9.14 -29.29
C ALA A 86 -5.77 8.44 -28.63
N SER A 87 -4.56 8.74 -29.10
CA SER A 87 -3.32 8.10 -28.65
C SER A 87 -2.69 8.74 -27.40
N SER A 88 -3.16 9.90 -26.92
CA SER A 88 -2.52 10.62 -25.81
C SER A 88 -3.46 11.21 -24.75
N MET A 89 -4.71 10.75 -24.65
CA MET A 89 -5.62 11.28 -23.62
C MET A 89 -5.13 10.90 -22.21
N PRO A 90 -5.05 11.86 -21.28
CA PRO A 90 -4.62 11.56 -19.92
C PRO A 90 -5.63 10.65 -19.21
N ILE A 91 -5.13 9.61 -18.55
CA ILE A 91 -5.90 8.73 -17.69
C ILE A 91 -6.27 9.48 -16.42
N HIS A 92 -7.56 9.46 -16.08
CA HIS A 92 -8.10 9.93 -14.82
C HIS A 92 -8.39 8.74 -13.90
N TYR A 93 -8.41 8.97 -12.60
CA TYR A 93 -8.76 7.96 -11.61
C TYR A 93 -9.85 8.45 -10.68
N ASP A 94 -10.86 7.61 -10.50
CA ASP A 94 -11.74 7.68 -9.35
C ASP A 94 -11.05 7.00 -8.17
N ALA A 95 -11.10 7.64 -7.00
CA ALA A 95 -10.41 7.19 -5.80
C ALA A 95 -11.36 7.11 -4.61
N LEU A 96 -11.45 5.93 -4.00
CA LEU A 96 -12.24 5.68 -2.80
C LEU A 96 -11.38 5.18 -1.64
N LEU A 97 -11.69 5.67 -0.44
CA LEU A 97 -11.23 5.08 0.80
C LEU A 97 -12.34 4.20 1.37
N VAL A 98 -12.03 2.93 1.59
CA VAL A 98 -12.90 1.93 2.21
C VAL A 98 -12.34 1.56 3.58
N THR A 99 -13.18 1.56 4.61
CA THR A 99 -12.79 1.21 5.98
C THR A 99 -13.92 0.47 6.67
N ASN A 100 -13.58 -0.36 7.65
CA ASN A 100 -14.55 -0.93 8.58
C ASN A 100 -14.52 -0.23 9.96
N HIS A 101 -13.76 0.85 10.10
CA HIS A 101 -13.55 1.58 11.35
C HIS A 101 -13.03 0.73 12.53
N GLY A 102 -12.48 -0.46 12.24
CA GLY A 102 -12.01 -1.42 13.23
C GLY A 102 -12.62 -2.81 13.05
N GLY A 103 -12.04 -3.78 13.75
CA GLY A 103 -12.40 -5.18 13.64
C GLY A 103 -13.87 -5.47 13.92
N GLY A 104 -14.54 -6.06 12.93
CA GLY A 104 -15.97 -6.37 12.95
C GLY A 104 -16.91 -5.17 12.83
N GLY A 105 -16.40 -3.99 12.50
CA GLY A 105 -17.23 -2.86 12.15
C GLY A 105 -17.85 -2.97 10.76
N THR A 106 -18.85 -2.13 10.51
CA THR A 106 -19.52 -2.03 9.21
C THR A 106 -18.61 -1.37 8.18
N LEU A 107 -18.58 -1.93 6.98
CA LEU A 107 -17.85 -1.34 5.87
C LEU A 107 -18.52 -0.05 5.40
N THR A 108 -17.72 1.00 5.30
CA THR A 108 -18.09 2.28 4.73
C THR A 108 -17.08 2.66 3.66
N SER A 109 -17.52 3.46 2.70
CA SER A 109 -16.66 4.04 1.69
C SER A 109 -16.90 5.54 1.59
N ARG A 110 -15.86 6.28 1.22
CA ARG A 110 -15.96 7.69 0.90
C ARG A 110 -15.00 8.03 -0.25
N PRO A 111 -15.34 9.01 -1.11
CA PRO A 111 -14.37 9.56 -2.03
C PRO A 111 -13.23 10.26 -1.28
N PHE A 112 -12.08 10.34 -1.95
CA PHE A 112 -10.96 11.14 -1.46
C PHE A 112 -11.35 12.61 -1.41
N LEU A 113 -11.02 13.26 -0.30
CA LEU A 113 -11.17 14.69 -0.12
C LEU A 113 -10.26 15.45 -1.11
N PRO A 114 -10.61 16.70 -1.50
CA PRO A 114 -9.85 17.44 -2.49
C PRO A 114 -8.35 17.58 -2.17
N ASN A 115 -7.99 17.74 -0.89
CA ASN A 115 -6.61 17.78 -0.43
C ASN A 115 -5.91 16.41 -0.54
N GLU A 116 -6.60 15.32 -0.18
CA GLU A 116 -6.07 13.95 -0.30
C GLU A 116 -5.76 13.57 -1.76
N ARG A 117 -6.50 14.13 -2.73
CA ARG A 117 -6.25 13.92 -4.17
C ARG A 117 -4.99 14.61 -4.69
N VAL A 118 -4.53 15.66 -4.01
CA VAL A 118 -3.32 16.41 -4.38
C VAL A 118 -2.10 15.85 -3.63
N CYS A 119 -2.24 15.72 -2.31
CA CYS A 119 -1.18 15.29 -1.41
C CYS A 119 -1.80 14.85 -0.09
N GLY A 120 -1.89 13.54 0.13
CA GLY A 120 -2.50 12.94 1.31
C GLY A 120 -1.64 11.88 1.96
N GLY A 121 -2.00 11.47 3.17
CA GLY A 121 -1.38 10.36 3.88
C GLY A 121 -2.45 9.54 4.59
N ILE A 122 -2.39 8.22 4.44
CA ILE A 122 -3.30 7.29 5.12
C ILE A 122 -2.45 6.38 6.01
N SER A 123 -2.92 6.15 7.23
CA SER A 123 -2.19 5.36 8.22
C SER A 123 -3.02 4.19 8.74
N ASN A 124 -2.40 3.40 9.62
CA ASN A 124 -3.04 2.34 10.39
C ASN A 124 -3.92 2.82 11.55
N GLY A 125 -4.22 4.13 11.63
CA GLY A 125 -5.27 4.64 12.50
C GLY A 125 -6.66 4.39 11.92
N VAL A 126 -7.70 4.45 12.76
CA VAL A 126 -9.08 4.39 12.29
C VAL A 126 -9.39 5.69 11.53
N ASP A 127 -9.87 5.60 10.28
CA ASP A 127 -10.26 6.78 9.49
C ASP A 127 -11.34 7.59 10.25
N GLY A 128 -11.19 8.92 10.25
CA GLY A 128 -12.05 9.83 10.98
C GLY A 128 -11.89 9.84 12.51
N ALA A 129 -11.01 9.00 13.08
CA ALA A 129 -10.81 8.90 14.53
C ALA A 129 -9.49 9.53 15.01
N GLY A 130 -9.00 10.57 14.32
CA GLY A 130 -7.87 11.37 14.79
C GLY A 130 -6.49 10.74 14.54
N ALA A 131 -6.31 10.08 13.39
CA ALA A 131 -4.99 9.66 12.92
C ALA A 131 -4.19 10.82 12.29
N ASP A 132 -4.87 11.81 11.73
CA ASP A 132 -4.28 13.01 11.12
C ASP A 132 -3.23 13.75 11.99
N PRO A 133 -3.42 13.92 13.32
CA PRO A 133 -2.41 14.56 14.17
C PRO A 133 -1.23 13.65 14.53
N TRP A 134 -1.15 12.43 14.00
CA TRP A 134 -0.01 11.55 14.30
C TRP A 134 1.27 12.10 13.66
N PRO A 135 2.39 12.17 14.39
CA PRO A 135 3.62 12.78 13.88
C PRO A 135 4.09 12.19 12.56
N LYS A 136 3.98 10.87 12.39
CA LYS A 136 4.37 10.21 11.13
C LYS A 136 3.51 10.61 9.95
N VAL A 137 2.22 10.88 10.17
CA VAL A 137 1.28 11.24 9.11
C VAL A 137 1.58 12.66 8.67
N GLN A 138 1.70 13.59 9.63
CA GLN A 138 2.05 14.98 9.35
C GLN A 138 3.39 15.09 8.62
N HIS A 139 4.41 14.40 9.12
CA HIS A 139 5.74 14.42 8.51
C HIS A 139 5.74 13.80 7.11
N ALA A 140 5.19 12.58 6.95
CA ALA A 140 5.14 11.92 5.65
C ALA A 140 4.30 12.70 4.63
N THR A 141 3.17 13.27 5.02
CA THR A 141 2.34 14.08 4.09
C THR A 141 3.05 15.36 3.69
N GLN A 142 3.74 16.03 4.63
CA GLN A 142 4.52 17.22 4.32
C GLN A 142 5.66 16.88 3.35
N ASP A 143 6.50 15.91 3.70
CA ASP A 143 7.64 15.48 2.89
C ASP A 143 7.21 14.98 1.51
N PHE A 144 6.05 14.30 1.43
CA PHE A 144 5.49 13.84 0.16
C PHE A 144 5.11 15.04 -0.72
N GLY A 145 4.47 16.04 -0.13
CA GLY A 145 4.12 17.28 -0.82
C GLY A 145 5.35 18.03 -1.31
N ASP A 146 6.41 18.05 -0.51
CA ASP A 146 7.66 18.71 -0.86
C ASP A 146 8.43 17.93 -1.94
N ALA A 147 8.40 16.60 -1.92
CA ALA A 147 8.94 15.76 -2.98
C ALA A 147 8.19 15.94 -4.31
N VAL A 148 6.85 16.04 -4.28
CA VAL A 148 6.06 16.19 -5.51
C VAL A 148 6.12 17.62 -6.07
N ARG A 149 6.13 18.66 -5.22
CA ARG A 149 6.14 20.07 -5.65
C ARG A 149 7.54 20.65 -5.83
N GLY A 150 8.52 20.15 -5.10
CA GLY A 150 9.88 20.71 -5.06
C GLY A 150 10.76 20.25 -6.22
N LEU A 151 10.32 19.27 -7.02
CA LEU A 151 11.08 18.80 -8.16
C LEU A 151 11.01 19.81 -9.32
N PRO A 152 12.15 20.13 -9.96
CA PRO A 152 12.19 21.01 -11.11
C PRO A 152 11.44 20.42 -12.31
N ALA A 153 10.96 21.29 -13.19
CA ALA A 153 10.43 20.86 -14.48
C ALA A 153 11.51 20.08 -15.25
N GLY A 154 11.31 18.78 -15.44
CA GLY A 154 12.28 17.88 -16.06
C GLY A 154 13.03 16.95 -15.10
N ALA A 155 12.70 16.97 -13.80
CA ALA A 155 13.17 15.93 -12.88
C ALA A 155 12.86 14.53 -13.40
N SER A 156 13.84 13.66 -13.27
CA SER A 156 13.75 12.27 -13.67
C SER A 156 12.86 11.46 -12.70
N GLU A 157 12.29 10.37 -13.21
CA GLU A 157 11.59 9.37 -12.39
C GLU A 157 12.48 8.84 -11.26
N ALA A 158 13.78 8.71 -11.51
CA ALA A 158 14.75 8.24 -10.52
C ALA A 158 14.91 9.23 -9.37
N GLU A 159 15.01 10.53 -9.65
CA GLU A 159 15.08 11.56 -8.60
C GLU A 159 13.83 11.57 -7.74
N LEU A 160 12.63 11.55 -8.34
CA LEU A 160 11.37 11.43 -7.58
C LEU A 160 11.36 10.17 -6.72
N THR A 161 11.79 9.04 -7.28
CA THR A 161 11.87 7.76 -6.56
C THR A 161 12.77 7.87 -5.33
N GLU A 162 13.96 8.47 -5.44
CA GLU A 162 14.86 8.64 -4.30
C GLU A 162 14.26 9.54 -3.22
N HIS A 163 13.63 10.65 -3.60
CA HIS A 163 12.94 11.51 -2.63
C HIS A 163 11.84 10.76 -1.87
N LEU A 164 11.05 9.94 -2.56
CA LEU A 164 10.00 9.13 -1.93
C LEU A 164 10.58 8.04 -1.02
N PHE A 165 11.68 7.38 -1.38
CA PHE A 165 12.33 6.43 -0.49
C PHE A 165 12.99 7.08 0.73
N ASN A 166 13.55 8.28 0.58
CA ASN A 166 14.09 9.05 1.69
C ASN A 166 13.01 9.40 2.71
N LEU A 167 11.82 9.81 2.24
CA LEU A 167 10.65 9.99 3.09
C LEU A 167 10.26 8.69 3.82
N LEU A 168 10.22 7.56 3.12
CA LEU A 168 9.84 6.27 3.71
C LEU A 168 10.88 5.76 4.73
N ALA A 169 12.09 6.31 4.73
CA ALA A 169 13.14 6.00 5.70
C ALA A 169 13.02 6.81 7.00
N TRP A 170 12.05 7.73 7.11
CA TRP A 170 11.94 8.59 8.28
C TRP A 170 11.55 7.81 9.54
N HIS A 171 12.29 8.08 10.62
CA HIS A 171 11.97 7.65 11.97
C HIS A 171 12.44 8.70 12.98
N PRO A 172 11.81 8.79 14.16
CA PRO A 172 12.28 9.68 15.21
C PRO A 172 13.65 9.18 15.74
N PRO A 173 14.47 10.08 16.33
CA PRO A 173 15.75 9.70 16.90
C PRO A 173 15.59 8.80 18.15
N GLN A 174 14.46 8.91 18.85
CA GLN A 174 14.15 8.03 19.98
C GLN A 174 13.68 6.66 19.46
N ALA A 175 14.24 5.59 20.04
CA ALA A 175 13.82 4.24 19.73
C ALA A 175 12.36 4.00 20.16
N ILE A 176 11.60 3.32 19.30
CA ILE A 176 10.26 2.86 19.61
C ILE A 176 10.34 1.65 20.54
N VAL A 177 9.80 1.78 21.75
CA VAL A 177 9.82 0.73 22.78
C VAL A 177 8.43 0.14 23.02
N HIS A 178 7.38 0.90 22.71
CA HIS A 178 6.00 0.46 22.88
C HIS A 178 5.22 0.51 21.56
N ARG A 179 4.33 -0.46 21.36
CA ARG A 179 3.48 -0.54 20.16
C ARG A 179 2.62 0.72 19.95
N SER A 180 2.23 1.40 21.03
CA SER A 180 1.50 2.68 20.98
C SER A 180 2.29 3.81 20.33
N GLU A 181 3.62 3.72 20.30
CA GLU A 181 4.52 4.72 19.72
C GLU A 181 4.72 4.53 18.22
N LEU A 182 4.19 3.45 17.61
CA LEU A 182 4.22 3.23 16.16
C LEU A 182 3.48 4.32 15.37
N ARG A 183 2.69 5.16 16.03
CA ARG A 183 2.11 6.38 15.47
C ARG A 183 3.14 7.49 15.21
N ASN A 184 4.35 7.36 15.76
CA ASN A 184 5.40 8.36 15.70
C ASN A 184 6.47 8.07 14.64
N THR A 185 6.39 6.96 13.89
CA THR A 185 7.40 6.59 12.90
C THR A 185 6.81 6.01 11.62
N VAL A 186 7.45 6.30 10.47
CA VAL A 186 7.17 5.63 9.18
C VAL A 186 8.02 4.36 9.09
N HIS A 187 9.33 4.51 9.31
CA HIS A 187 10.29 3.41 9.37
C HIS A 187 10.42 2.89 10.80
N VAL A 188 9.89 1.70 11.05
CA VAL A 188 10.09 1.03 12.33
C VAL A 188 11.45 0.31 12.29
N LEU A 189 12.41 0.80 13.08
CA LEU A 189 13.67 0.10 13.31
C LEU A 189 13.41 -1.27 13.97
N PRO A 190 14.23 -2.30 13.72
CA PRO A 190 13.98 -3.63 14.26
C PRO A 190 13.99 -3.62 15.79
N VAL A 191 12.87 -4.01 16.38
CA VAL A 191 12.70 -4.15 17.84
C VAL A 191 12.56 -5.64 18.17
N PRO A 192 13.33 -6.18 19.13
CA PRO A 192 13.13 -7.54 19.61
C PRO A 192 11.73 -7.72 20.19
N ILE A 193 11.05 -8.78 19.79
CA ILE A 193 9.75 -9.19 20.32
C ILE A 193 9.77 -10.66 20.72
N ILE A 194 8.85 -11.03 21.60
CA ILE A 194 8.60 -12.42 21.95
C ILE A 194 7.28 -12.82 21.26
N LEU A 195 7.32 -13.90 20.48
CA LEU A 195 6.12 -14.47 19.88
C LEU A 195 5.58 -15.58 20.78
N ASP A 196 4.36 -15.39 21.29
CA ASP A 196 3.61 -16.43 22.01
C ASP A 196 2.74 -17.19 21.00
N GLY A 197 3.19 -18.37 20.58
CA GLY A 197 2.43 -19.25 19.69
C GLY A 197 1.55 -20.22 20.48
N PRO A 198 0.31 -20.53 20.02
CA PRO A 198 -0.57 -21.50 20.68
C PRO A 198 -0.03 -22.94 20.70
N ALA A 199 1.05 -23.22 19.95
CA ALA A 199 1.70 -24.53 19.86
C ALA A 199 3.18 -24.53 20.28
N SER A 200 3.75 -23.39 20.70
CA SER A 200 5.16 -23.30 21.11
C SER A 200 5.27 -23.26 22.62
N THR A 201 5.81 -24.32 23.23
CA THR A 201 6.12 -24.38 24.67
C THR A 201 7.30 -23.48 25.07
N HIS A 202 7.97 -22.87 24.09
CA HIS A 202 9.08 -21.95 24.32
C HIS A 202 8.86 -20.64 23.54
N PRO A 203 8.98 -19.47 24.20
CA PRO A 203 8.92 -18.18 23.53
C PRO A 203 10.07 -18.08 22.53
N THR A 204 9.76 -17.89 21.25
CA THR A 204 10.78 -17.67 20.22
C THR A 204 11.05 -16.17 20.09
N PRO A 205 12.28 -15.71 20.39
CA PRO A 205 12.65 -14.32 20.12
C PRO A 205 12.59 -14.06 18.62
N SER A 206 11.94 -12.97 18.24
CA SER A 206 11.81 -12.51 16.85
C SER A 206 12.00 -10.99 16.80
N TYR A 207 11.86 -10.39 15.62
CA TYR A 207 11.99 -8.96 15.41
C TYR A 207 10.75 -8.39 14.75
N TYR A 208 10.33 -7.20 15.21
CA TYR A 208 9.31 -6.39 14.58
C TYR A 208 9.96 -5.15 13.96
N GLY A 209 9.69 -4.87 12.70
CA GLY A 209 10.24 -3.70 12.01
C GLY A 209 9.75 -3.58 10.57
N THR A 210 10.05 -2.46 9.92
CA THR A 210 9.74 -2.25 8.50
C THR A 210 10.76 -3.00 7.66
N ARG A 211 10.40 -4.20 7.19
CA ARG A 211 11.30 -5.04 6.39
C ARG A 211 11.67 -4.41 5.04
N LEU A 212 10.69 -3.82 4.36
CA LEU A 212 10.82 -3.28 3.01
C LEU A 212 9.97 -2.02 2.85
N SER A 213 10.29 -1.23 1.84
CA SER A 213 9.51 -0.07 1.40
C SER A 213 9.16 -0.19 -0.07
N THR A 214 8.03 0.40 -0.45
CA THR A 214 7.49 0.32 -1.80
C THR A 214 7.09 1.70 -2.29
N VAL A 215 7.42 2.01 -3.55
CA VAL A 215 6.96 3.18 -4.29
C VAL A 215 6.20 2.68 -5.52
N LEU A 216 4.98 3.17 -5.71
CA LEU A 216 4.18 2.95 -6.91
C LEU A 216 3.95 4.30 -7.59
N LEU A 217 4.49 4.46 -8.78
CA LEU A 217 4.28 5.64 -9.62
C LEU A 217 3.31 5.27 -10.73
N VAL A 218 2.21 6.01 -10.86
CA VAL A 218 1.22 5.83 -11.94
C VAL A 218 1.12 7.14 -12.70
N ARG A 219 1.50 7.11 -13.97
CA ARG A 219 1.49 8.29 -14.84
C ARG A 219 0.14 8.43 -15.55
N LYS A 220 -0.16 9.66 -15.97
CA LYS A 220 -1.36 9.97 -16.75
C LYS A 220 -1.35 9.36 -18.15
N ASP A 221 -0.23 8.90 -18.65
CA ASP A 221 -0.15 8.18 -19.92
C ASP A 221 -0.35 6.66 -19.75
N GLY A 222 -0.66 6.20 -18.53
CA GLY A 222 -0.84 4.79 -18.22
C GLY A 222 0.44 4.00 -17.99
N GLU A 223 1.62 4.63 -18.07
CA GLU A 223 2.84 3.99 -17.59
C GLU A 223 2.84 3.92 -16.07
N ALA A 224 3.10 2.74 -15.52
CA ALA A 224 3.22 2.53 -14.09
C ALA A 224 4.55 1.85 -13.73
N VAL A 225 5.12 2.23 -12.58
CA VAL A 225 6.36 1.64 -12.05
C VAL A 225 6.16 1.27 -10.60
N PHE A 226 6.34 -0.01 -10.30
CA PHE A 226 6.43 -0.54 -8.95
C PHE A 226 7.91 -0.73 -8.59
N ILE A 227 8.31 -0.17 -7.45
CA ILE A 227 9.69 -0.23 -6.97
C ILE A 227 9.64 -0.68 -5.52
N GLU A 228 10.41 -1.69 -5.18
CA GLU A 228 10.50 -2.23 -3.83
C GLU A 228 11.96 -2.38 -3.42
N ARG A 229 12.28 -1.95 -2.19
CA ARG A 229 13.61 -2.04 -1.59
C ARG A 229 13.53 -2.74 -0.25
N ASP A 230 14.33 -3.79 -0.04
CA ASP A 230 14.50 -4.34 1.30
C ASP A 230 15.33 -3.38 2.13
N ILE A 231 14.92 -3.18 3.37
CA ILE A 231 15.64 -2.39 4.35
C ILE A 231 16.41 -3.31 5.28
N TRP A 232 15.72 -4.32 5.84
CA TRP A 232 16.29 -5.26 6.80
C TRP A 232 16.15 -6.70 6.32
N GLN A 233 17.20 -7.48 6.54
CA GLN A 233 17.23 -8.94 6.34
C GLN A 233 17.65 -9.62 7.64
N LEU A 234 17.32 -10.90 7.77
CA LEU A 234 17.79 -11.70 8.90
C LEU A 234 19.02 -12.49 8.46
N GLU A 235 20.12 -12.31 9.17
CA GLU A 235 21.34 -13.09 9.01
C GLU A 235 21.66 -13.82 10.30
N LYS A 236 22.31 -14.99 10.19
CA LYS A 236 22.76 -15.75 11.36
C LYS A 236 24.12 -15.24 11.81
N ASP A 237 24.24 -14.98 13.10
CA ASP A 237 25.54 -14.73 13.72
C ASP A 237 26.37 -16.03 13.85
N GLU A 238 27.58 -15.90 14.40
CA GLU A 238 28.52 -17.02 14.62
C GLU A 238 27.92 -18.12 15.50
N ASP A 239 26.97 -17.79 16.38
CA ASP A 239 26.26 -18.71 17.27
C ASP A 239 25.00 -19.30 16.60
N GLY A 240 24.74 -18.98 15.32
CA GLY A 240 23.58 -19.42 14.56
C GLY A 240 22.28 -18.69 14.87
N LYS A 241 22.32 -17.60 15.65
CA LYS A 241 21.15 -16.79 16.03
C LYS A 241 20.88 -15.72 14.98
N GLU A 242 19.61 -15.58 14.60
CA GLU A 242 19.19 -14.57 13.63
C GLU A 242 19.27 -13.15 14.21
N ARG A 243 19.81 -12.23 13.42
CA ARG A 243 19.88 -10.79 13.73
C ARG A 243 19.48 -9.97 12.50
N PRO A 244 18.75 -8.85 12.69
CA PRO A 244 18.44 -7.95 11.62
C PRO A 244 19.69 -7.20 11.18
N VAL A 245 20.01 -7.29 9.90
CA VAL A 245 21.07 -6.54 9.25
C VAL A 245 20.47 -5.65 8.17
N ARG A 246 21.08 -4.48 7.94
CA ARG A 246 20.65 -3.59 6.88
C ARG A 246 21.05 -4.21 5.54
N SER A 247 20.17 -4.14 4.54
CA SER A 247 20.51 -4.56 3.19
C SER A 247 21.52 -3.58 2.60
N ASP A 248 22.77 -4.01 2.44
CA ASP A 248 23.85 -3.23 1.84
C ASP A 248 24.68 -4.10 0.86
N PRO A 249 24.71 -3.78 -0.45
CA PRO A 249 24.04 -2.64 -1.10
C PRO A 249 22.50 -2.74 -1.03
N PRO A 250 21.78 -1.62 -1.18
CA PRO A 250 20.33 -1.63 -1.22
C PRO A 250 19.82 -2.61 -2.28
N THR A 251 18.91 -3.50 -1.90
CA THR A 251 18.20 -4.32 -2.90
C THR A 251 17.18 -3.44 -3.60
N GLU A 252 16.99 -3.60 -4.91
CA GLU A 252 15.91 -2.96 -5.65
C GLU A 252 15.26 -3.97 -6.60
N ARG A 253 13.95 -4.08 -6.50
CA ARG A 253 13.10 -4.77 -7.47
C ARG A 253 12.26 -3.71 -8.16
N ARG A 254 12.33 -3.66 -9.49
CA ARG A 254 11.61 -2.69 -10.31
C ARG A 254 10.80 -3.41 -11.39
N PHE A 255 9.52 -3.10 -11.45
CA PHE A 255 8.60 -3.64 -12.46
C PHE A 255 7.90 -2.48 -13.14
N ARG A 256 7.79 -2.55 -14.47
CA ARG A 256 7.10 -1.56 -15.31
C ARG A 256 5.87 -2.20 -15.93
N PHE A 257 4.78 -1.47 -15.92
CA PHE A 257 3.49 -1.91 -16.44
C PHE A 257 2.89 -0.80 -17.32
N LYS A 258 2.08 -1.22 -18.29
CA LYS A 258 1.30 -0.31 -19.11
C LYS A 258 -0.16 -0.67 -18.91
N LEU A 259 -0.88 0.26 -18.28
CA LEU A 259 -2.29 0.11 -17.97
C LEU A 259 -3.08 0.02 -19.27
N GLN A 260 -3.81 -1.08 -19.44
CA GLN A 260 -4.74 -1.24 -20.55
C GLN A 260 -6.09 -0.63 -20.14
N LEU A 261 -6.46 0.46 -20.81
CA LEU A 261 -7.82 0.98 -20.72
C LEU A 261 -8.65 0.28 -21.79
N ASP A 262 -9.52 -0.64 -21.38
CA ASP A 262 -10.50 -1.19 -22.29
C ASP A 262 -11.46 -0.07 -22.71
N GLY A 263 -11.33 0.37 -23.96
CA GLY A 263 -12.20 1.36 -24.57
C GLY A 263 -13.61 0.85 -24.85
N SER A 264 -14.08 -0.20 -24.17
CA SER A 264 -15.42 -0.76 -24.37
C SER A 264 -16.47 0.07 -23.64
N VAL A 265 -16.73 1.26 -24.17
CA VAL A 265 -18.07 1.83 -24.14
C VAL A 265 -18.82 1.20 -25.32
N THR A 266 -19.62 0.17 -25.04
CA THR A 266 -20.71 -0.26 -25.92
C THR A 266 -21.99 -0.30 -25.13
#